data_AF-A0A7S1T6P2-F1
#
_entry.id   AF-A0A7S1T6P2-F1
#
_cell.length_a   1.000
_cell.length_b   1.000
_cell.length_c   1.000
_cell.angle_alpha   90.00
_cell.angle_beta   90.00
_cell.angle_gamma   90.00
#
_symmetry.space_group_name_H-M   'P 1'
#
loop_
_entity.id
_entity.type
_entity.pdbx_description
1 polymer ?
#
loop_
_entity_poly.entity_id
_entity_poly.type
_entity_poly.pdbx_seq_one_letter_code
_entity_poly.pdbx_strand_id
1 'polypeptide(L)'
;FNRISDPEMGGAYLTLLNTIANMGIVLPKFGMFALMDALTLRTCHPPDDPAALLPAACPVGKQAAGEGVDGECAAAGGVCVTHRDGFFALSYALLLIGVALALLFRR
;
A
#
# COMPACT_ATOMS: atom_id res chain seq x y z
N PHE A 1 0.30 -31.22 -22.46
CA PHE A 1 -0.85 -31.08 -21.56
C PHE A 1 -0.39 -31.42 -20.16
N ASN A 2 -0.06 -30.43 -19.32
CA ASN A 2 0.30 -30.69 -17.93
C ASN A 2 -0.97 -30.98 -17.14
N ARG A 3 -1.18 -32.25 -16.78
CA ARG A 3 -2.15 -32.64 -15.75
C ARG A 3 -1.45 -32.54 -14.41
N ILE A 4 -2.04 -31.80 -13.47
CA ILE A 4 -1.57 -31.71 -12.07
C ILE A 4 -1.47 -33.12 -11.42
N SER A 5 -2.20 -34.09 -11.96
CA SER A 5 -2.29 -35.49 -11.53
C SER A 5 -1.26 -36.43 -12.18
N ASP A 6 -0.14 -35.92 -12.72
CA ASP A 6 0.93 -36.79 -13.22
C ASP A 6 1.49 -37.66 -12.07
N PRO A 7 1.43 -39.01 -12.15
CA PRO A 7 1.76 -39.89 -11.02
C PRO A 7 3.24 -39.81 -10.60
N GLU A 8 4.16 -39.38 -11.47
CA GLU A 8 5.57 -39.17 -11.13
C GLU A 8 5.83 -37.85 -10.37
N MET A 9 5.04 -36.80 -10.61
CA MET A 9 5.34 -35.43 -10.12
C MET A 9 4.17 -34.73 -9.40
N GLY A 10 3.03 -35.39 -9.24
CA GLY A 10 1.83 -34.81 -8.64
C GLY A 10 2.02 -34.35 -7.20
N GLY A 11 2.88 -35.04 -6.43
CA GLY A 11 3.25 -34.62 -5.07
C GLY A 11 4.01 -33.28 -5.02
N ALA A 12 4.87 -33.03 -6.01
CA ALA A 12 5.60 -31.76 -6.12
C ALA A 12 4.65 -30.62 -6.50
N TYR A 13 3.73 -30.84 -7.45
CA TYR A 13 2.73 -29.84 -7.83
C TYR A 13 1.74 -29.50 -6.71
N LEU A 14 1.26 -30.51 -5.97
CA LEU A 14 0.42 -30.30 -4.78
C LEU A 14 1.16 -29.49 -3.70
N THR A 15 2.42 -29.84 -3.42
CA THR A 15 3.24 -29.11 -2.43
C THR A 15 3.48 -27.67 -2.85
N LEU A 16 3.80 -27.42 -4.12
CA LEU A 16 4.02 -26.07 -4.66
C LEU A 16 2.73 -25.24 -4.61
N LEU A 17 1.58 -25.82 -4.99
CA LEU A 17 0.28 -25.17 -4.84
C LEU A 17 -0.03 -24.81 -3.39
N ASN A 18 0.33 -25.68 -2.44
CA ASN A 18 0.15 -25.41 -1.02
C ASN A 18 1.05 -24.26 -0.53
N THR A 19 2.30 -24.22 -1.01
CA THR A 19 3.21 -23.09 -0.75
C THR A 19 2.66 -21.79 -1.33
N ILE A 20 2.16 -21.80 -2.58
CA ILE A 20 1.53 -20.64 -3.21
C ILE A 20 0.27 -20.24 -2.46
N ALA A 21 -0.58 -21.18 -2.03
CA ALA A 21 -1.78 -20.90 -1.26
C ALA A 21 -1.46 -20.22 0.08
N ASN A 22 -0.39 -20.65 0.75
CA ASN A 22 0.10 -20.04 1.98
C ASN A 22 0.69 -18.64 1.76
N MET A 23 1.41 -18.42 0.65
CA MET A 23 1.95 -17.09 0.27
C MET A 23 0.90 -16.16 -0.35
N GLY A 24 -0.18 -16.71 -0.90
CA GLY A 24 -1.23 -15.98 -1.61
C GLY A 24 -1.97 -14.98 -0.74
N ILE A 25 -1.89 -15.13 0.59
CA ILE A 25 -2.48 -14.19 1.56
C ILE A 25 -1.57 -12.98 1.79
N VAL A 26 -0.26 -13.12 1.62
CA VAL A 26 0.71 -12.05 1.94
C VAL A 26 1.03 -11.21 0.71
N LEU A 27 1.09 -11.81 -0.47
CA LEU A 27 1.35 -11.12 -1.75
C LEU A 27 0.41 -9.92 -2.01
N PRO A 28 -0.91 -10.03 -1.81
CA PRO A 28 -1.84 -8.92 -1.98
C PRO A 28 -1.59 -7.78 -1.00
N LYS A 29 -1.15 -8.08 0.23
CA LYS A 29 -0.88 -7.06 1.26
C LYS A 29 0.28 -6.16 0.85
N PHE A 30 1.34 -6.72 0.25
CA PHE A 30 2.45 -5.92 -0.27
C PHE A 30 1.98 -4.94 -1.35
N GLY A 31 1.14 -5.41 -2.28
CA GLY A 31 0.55 -4.55 -3.30
C GLY A 31 -0.33 -3.44 -2.71
N MET A 32 -1.16 -3.77 -1.71
CA MET A 32 -2.00 -2.77 -1.05
C MET A 32 -1.19 -1.69 -0.33
N PHE A 33 -0.13 -2.06 0.41
CA PHE A 33 0.69 -1.07 1.10
C PHE A 33 1.46 -0.17 0.12
N ALA A 34 2.00 -0.74 -0.97
CA ALA A 34 2.65 0.05 -2.01
C ALA A 34 1.68 1.04 -2.67
N LEU A 35 0.44 0.62 -2.94
CA LEU A 35 -0.59 1.48 -3.50
C LEU A 35 -1.04 2.56 -2.51
N MET A 36 -1.19 2.21 -1.24
CA MET A 36 -1.51 3.15 -0.17
C MET A 36 -0.44 4.25 -0.07
N ASP A 37 0.84 3.89 -0.08
CA ASP A 37 1.94 4.86 -0.05
C ASP A 37 1.93 5.77 -1.30
N ALA A 38 1.65 5.22 -2.48
CA ALA A 38 1.52 6.01 -3.71
C ALA A 38 0.34 6.99 -3.72
N LEU A 39 -0.75 6.66 -3.01
CA LEU A 39 -1.94 7.52 -2.89
C LEU A 39 -1.82 8.55 -1.76
N THR A 40 -0.84 8.40 -0.86
CA THR A 40 -0.68 9.26 0.30
C THR A 40 0.06 10.54 -0.08
N LEU A 41 -0.47 11.70 0.31
CA LEU A 41 0.13 13.01 0.04
C LEU A 41 0.58 13.67 1.34
N ARG A 42 1.88 13.95 1.40
CA ARG A 42 2.56 14.61 2.52
C ARG A 42 3.41 15.76 1.98
N THR A 43 3.43 16.87 2.69
CA THR A 43 4.23 18.05 2.36
C THR A 43 5.06 18.47 3.57
N CYS A 44 6.23 19.04 3.31
CA CYS A 44 7.11 19.57 4.33
C CYS A 44 6.87 21.08 4.46
N HIS A 45 6.48 21.53 5.65
CA HIS A 45 6.24 22.94 5.96
C HIS A 45 7.21 23.44 7.03
N PRO A 46 7.65 24.70 6.98
CA PRO A 46 8.46 25.27 8.05
C PRO A 46 7.59 25.54 9.27
N PRO A 47 8.16 25.51 10.48
CA PRO A 47 7.42 25.74 11.72
C PRO A 47 6.84 27.16 11.80
N ASP A 48 7.52 28.14 11.22
CA ASP A 48 7.15 29.56 11.30
C ASP A 48 6.12 29.99 10.25
N ASP A 49 5.96 29.25 9.14
CA ASP A 49 5.02 29.57 8.07
C ASP A 49 4.39 28.31 7.45
N PRO A 50 3.19 27.90 7.89
CA PRO A 50 2.51 26.72 7.36
C PRO A 50 2.05 26.88 5.90
N ALA A 51 2.15 28.07 5.30
CA ALA A 51 1.85 28.27 3.88
C ALA A 51 3.07 28.06 2.97
N ALA A 52 4.28 28.21 3.51
CA ALA A 52 5.51 27.99 2.77
C ALA A 52 5.81 26.48 2.64
N LEU A 53 6.31 26.04 1.48
CA LEU A 53 6.75 24.66 1.26
C LEU A 53 8.28 24.58 1.25
N LEU A 54 8.85 23.63 1.98
CA LEU A 54 10.25 23.26 1.80
C LEU A 54 10.39 22.24 0.67
N PRO A 55 11.48 22.30 -0.12
CA PRO A 55 11.80 21.30 -1.13
C PRO A 55 12.42 20.04 -0.49
N ALA A 56 11.79 19.50 0.55
CA ALA A 56 12.23 18.30 1.26
C ALA A 56 11.12 17.24 1.27
N ALA A 57 11.50 15.98 1.08
CA ALA A 57 10.55 14.88 1.07
C ALA A 57 10.19 14.44 2.49
N CYS A 58 8.92 14.06 2.67
CA CYS A 58 8.45 13.41 3.88
C CYS A 58 8.60 11.89 3.76
N PRO A 59 8.93 11.19 4.85
CA PRO A 59 9.03 9.73 4.82
C PRO A 59 7.70 9.07 4.43
N VAL A 60 7.80 7.89 3.81
CA VAL A 60 6.69 7.04 3.37
C VAL A 60 6.65 5.72 4.16
N GLY A 61 5.51 5.05 4.19
CA GLY A 61 5.33 3.80 4.93
C GLY A 61 5.34 3.96 6.46
N LYS A 62 5.84 2.93 7.17
CA LYS A 62 5.86 2.87 8.64
C LYS A 62 6.64 4.01 9.31
N GLN A 63 7.55 4.63 8.58
CA GLN A 63 8.37 5.75 9.04
C GLN A 63 7.56 7.05 9.08
N ALA A 64 6.39 7.12 8.46
CA ALA A 64 5.55 8.31 8.47
C ALA A 64 4.62 8.40 9.70
N ALA A 65 4.58 7.37 10.55
CA ALA A 65 3.62 7.26 11.66
C ALA A 65 4.08 7.96 12.96
N GLY A 66 5.10 8.82 12.90
CA GLY A 66 5.57 9.61 14.03
C GLY A 66 5.66 11.09 13.68
N GLU A 67 5.07 11.95 14.51
CA GLU A 67 5.43 13.36 14.53
C GLU A 67 6.93 13.47 14.89
N GLY A 68 7.73 14.07 13.99
CA GLY A 68 9.16 14.28 14.21
C GLY A 68 10.07 13.12 13.79
N VAL A 69 9.68 12.29 12.81
CA VAL A 69 10.56 11.23 12.31
C VAL A 69 11.79 11.81 11.61
N ASP A 70 12.96 11.36 12.05
CA ASP A 70 14.28 11.63 11.47
C ASP A 70 14.28 11.40 9.95
N GLY A 71 14.27 12.48 9.18
CA GLY A 71 14.21 12.45 7.72
C GLY A 71 14.62 13.78 7.11
N GLU A 72 14.64 13.86 5.78
CA GLU A 72 15.08 15.06 5.04
C GLU A 72 14.30 16.33 5.44
N CYS A 73 12.99 16.19 5.69
CA CYS A 73 12.18 17.31 6.16
C CYS A 73 12.55 17.80 7.57
N ALA A 74 12.80 16.87 8.51
CA ALA A 74 13.23 17.23 9.87
C ALA A 74 14.65 17.82 9.87
N ALA A 75 15.55 17.30 9.02
CA ALA A 75 16.89 17.84 8.81
C ALA A 75 16.87 19.26 8.21
N ALA A 76 15.84 19.57 7.41
CA ALA A 76 15.59 20.91 6.89
C ALA A 76 14.90 21.84 7.92
N GLY A 77 14.68 21.38 9.15
CA GLY A 77 14.01 22.14 10.21
C GLY A 77 12.50 22.29 10.01
N GLY A 78 11.89 21.46 9.15
CA GLY A 78 10.45 21.47 8.85
C GLY A 78 9.67 20.37 9.57
N VAL A 79 8.34 20.46 9.46
CA VAL A 79 7.38 19.48 9.97
C VAL A 79 6.60 18.89 8.80
N CYS A 80 6.48 17.56 8.79
CA CYS A 80 5.68 16.85 7.80
C CYS A 80 4.20 16.90 8.14
N VAL A 81 3.41 17.48 7.23
CA VAL A 81 1.95 17.54 7.35
C VAL A 81 1.33 16.57 6.34
N THR A 82 0.40 15.74 6.81
CA THR A 82 -0.33 14.81 5.94
C THR A 82 -1.62 15.47 5.46
N HIS A 83 -1.75 15.73 4.16
CA HIS A 83 -2.96 16.33 3.58
C HIS A 83 -4.00 15.28 3.18
N ARG A 84 -3.55 14.15 2.63
CA ARG A 84 -4.42 13.07 2.19
C ARG A 84 -3.82 11.73 2.58
N ASP A 85 -4.57 10.95 3.35
CA ASP A 85 -4.19 9.59 3.70
C ASP A 85 -4.62 8.61 2.59
N GLY A 86 -3.66 7.83 2.10
CA GLY A 86 -3.90 6.81 1.09
C GLY A 86 -4.80 5.68 1.59
N PHE A 87 -4.89 5.45 2.91
CA PHE A 87 -5.78 4.46 3.51
C PHE A 87 -7.24 4.72 3.13
N PHE A 88 -7.76 5.91 3.45
CA PHE A 88 -9.15 6.26 3.17
C PHE A 88 -9.42 6.30 1.66
N ALA A 89 -8.49 6.85 0.89
CA ALA A 89 -8.61 6.92 -0.56
C ALA A 89 -8.75 5.52 -1.20
N LEU A 90 -7.90 4.57 -0.77
CA LEU A 90 -7.92 3.20 -1.27
C LEU A 90 -9.16 2.44 -0.78
N SER A 91 -9.56 2.60 0.49
CA SER A 91 -10.75 1.95 1.04
C SER A 91 -12.03 2.36 0.30
N TYR A 92 -12.23 3.66 0.05
CA TYR A 92 -13.38 4.13 -0.71
C TYR A 92 -13.36 3.63 -2.16
N ALA A 93 -12.20 3.63 -2.82
CA ALA A 93 -12.07 3.12 -4.18
C ALA A 93 -12.45 1.63 -4.28
N LEU A 94 -11.91 0.78 -3.39
CA LEU A 94 -12.22 -0.65 -3.37
C LEU A 94 -13.69 -0.92 -3.04
N LEU A 95 -14.29 -0.12 -2.16
CA LEU A 95 -15.71 -0.23 -1.85
C LEU A 95 -16.58 0.09 -3.08
N LEU A 96 -16.28 1.17 -3.79
CA LEU A 96 -17.00 1.53 -5.02
C LEU A 96 -16.85 0.47 -6.11
N ILE A 97 -15.64 -0.07 -6.30
CA ILE A 97 -15.37 -1.17 -7.24
C ILE A 97 -16.18 -2.41 -6.86
N GLY A 98 -16.21 -2.77 -5.57
CA GLY A 98 -16.97 -3.92 -5.08
C GLY A 98 -18.47 -3.76 -5.30
N VAL A 99 -19.02 -2.57 -5.04
CA VAL A 99 -20.43 -2.25 -5.33
C VAL A 99 -20.71 -2.33 -6.83
N ALA A 100 -19.85 -1.76 -7.66
CA ALA A 100 -20.01 -1.79 -9.12
C ALA A 100 -20.00 -3.22 -9.67
N LEU A 101 -19.05 -4.06 -9.23
CA LEU A 101 -19.00 -5.48 -9.59
C LEU A 101 -20.24 -6.23 -9.10
N ALA A 102 -20.68 -5.99 -7.86
CA ALA A 102 -21.89 -6.63 -7.33
C ALA A 102 -23.14 -6.27 -8.12
N LEU A 103 -23.27 -5.02 -8.55
CA LEU A 103 -24.36 -4.57 -9.42
C LEU A 103 -24.26 -5.17 -10.83
N LEU A 104 -23.05 -5.32 -11.36
CA LEU A 104 -22.79 -5.95 -12.65
C LEU A 104 -23.13 -7.45 -12.63
N PHE A 105 -22.78 -8.19 -11.57
CA PHE A 105 -23.08 -9.61 -11.43
C PHE A 105 -24.52 -9.91 -11.01
N ARG A 106 -25.24 -8.93 -10.42
CA ARG A 106 -26.67 -9.06 -10.15
C ARG A 106 -27.55 -8.75 -11.35
N ARG A 107 -26.98 -8.20 -12.43
CA ARG A 107 -27.63 -8.11 -13.74
C ARG A 107 -27.36 -9.36 -14.55
#